data_AF-A0AB37S6T3-F1
#
_entry.id   AF-A0AB37S6T3-F1
#
_cell.length_a   1.000
_cell.length_b   1.000
_cell.length_c   1.000
_cell.angle_alpha   90.00
_cell.angle_beta   90.00
_cell.angle_gamma   90.00
#
_symmetry.space_group_name_H-M   'P 1'
#
loop_
_entity.id
_entity.type
_entity.pdbx_description
1 polymer ?
#
loop_
_entity_poly.entity_id
_entity_poly.type
_entity_poly.pdbx_seq_one_letter_code
_entity_poly.pdbx_strand_id
1 'polypeptide(L)'
;MEEPARYVLSGALPVQDDLEDEQLDRVSRHLGGIATVYLRHDEVAHAVSLRISGTLMRDDVRYIEQRIERFAEENARAAAILLSEWNCETSELVVGMNWDAQCLIRLGAVQEQLGKLTGRYFDFLLRLEPPDAPAHGSPLLCVSVGTSNE
;
A
#
# COMPACT_ATOMS: atom_id res chain seq x y z
N MET A 1 -5.58 11.99 19.78
CA MET A 1 -5.41 10.57 20.11
C MET A 1 -6.63 9.86 19.58
N GLU A 2 -6.45 8.92 18.66
CA GLU A 2 -7.56 8.08 18.20
C GLU A 2 -7.95 7.11 19.32
N GLU A 3 -9.25 6.91 19.50
CA GLU A 3 -9.80 5.99 20.50
C GLU A 3 -9.68 4.53 20.00
N PRO A 4 -9.57 3.55 20.91
CA PRO A 4 -9.51 2.16 20.52
C PRO A 4 -10.88 1.75 19.96
N ALA A 5 -10.89 1.14 18.77
CA ALA A 5 -12.11 0.76 18.07
C ALA A 5 -12.08 -0.71 17.68
N ARG A 6 -13.25 -1.25 17.36
CA ARG A 6 -13.38 -2.62 16.88
C ARG A 6 -12.62 -2.77 15.56
N TYR A 7 -11.78 -3.80 15.51
CA TYR A 7 -10.99 -4.18 14.35
C TYR A 7 -11.30 -5.61 13.91
N VAL A 8 -11.38 -5.84 12.61
CA VAL A 8 -11.41 -7.17 11.98
C VAL A 8 -10.57 -7.15 10.70
N LEU A 9 -9.54 -7.98 10.62
CA LEU A 9 -8.90 -8.38 9.37
C LEU A 9 -9.39 -9.77 8.99
N SER A 10 -9.78 -9.99 7.74
CA SER A 10 -10.20 -11.31 7.29
C SER A 10 -9.91 -11.56 5.81
N GLY A 11 -9.69 -12.83 5.46
CA GLY A 11 -9.52 -13.24 4.08
C GLY A 11 -8.77 -14.57 3.97
N ALA A 12 -8.32 -14.87 2.76
CA ALA A 12 -7.48 -16.03 2.47
C ALA A 12 -6.27 -15.58 1.64
N LEU A 13 -5.11 -16.11 1.99
CA LEU A 13 -3.84 -15.84 1.30
C LEU A 13 -3.36 -17.12 0.61
N PRO A 14 -3.22 -17.16 -0.72
CA PRO A 14 -2.55 -18.25 -1.41
C PRO A 14 -1.09 -18.32 -0.99
N VAL A 15 -0.63 -19.49 -0.53
CA VAL A 15 0.72 -19.71 0.00
C VAL A 15 1.49 -20.71 -0.84
N GLN A 16 2.80 -20.77 -0.63
CA GLN A 16 3.68 -21.78 -1.21
C GLN A 16 3.42 -23.15 -0.57
N ASP A 17 3.73 -24.22 -1.31
CA ASP A 17 3.43 -25.61 -0.92
C ASP A 17 4.31 -26.12 0.22
N ASP A 18 5.41 -25.43 0.51
CA ASP A 18 6.37 -25.71 1.59
C ASP A 18 6.13 -24.88 2.86
N LEU A 19 4.98 -24.20 2.97
CA LEU A 19 4.61 -23.47 4.19
C LEU A 19 4.54 -24.44 5.40
N GLU A 20 5.34 -24.16 6.42
CA GLU A 20 5.38 -24.92 7.66
C GLU A 20 4.46 -24.32 8.73
N ASP A 21 3.83 -25.16 9.54
CA ASP A 21 2.96 -24.73 10.65
C ASP A 21 3.70 -23.83 11.66
N GLU A 22 5.02 -24.02 11.83
CA GLU A 22 5.88 -23.16 12.66
C GLU A 22 5.89 -21.69 12.22
N GLN A 23 5.66 -21.42 10.93
CA GLN A 23 5.55 -20.05 10.42
C GLN A 23 4.23 -19.41 10.85
N LEU A 24 3.13 -20.16 10.81
CA LEU A 24 1.81 -19.73 11.29
C LEU A 24 1.78 -19.55 12.81
N ASP A 25 2.43 -20.45 13.55
CA ASP A 25 2.57 -20.36 15.00
C ASP A 25 3.37 -19.12 15.41
N ARG A 26 4.41 -18.76 14.65
CA ARG A 26 5.18 -17.54 14.87
C ARG A 26 4.31 -16.30 14.72
N VAL A 27 3.49 -16.22 13.67
CA VAL A 27 2.57 -15.08 13.48
C VAL A 27 1.51 -15.05 14.59
N SER A 28 0.88 -16.19 14.87
CA SER A 28 -0.15 -16.33 15.92
C SER A 28 0.36 -15.91 17.29
N ARG A 29 1.59 -16.28 17.66
CA ARG A 29 2.19 -15.92 18.94
C ARG A 29 2.49 -14.41 19.06
N HIS A 30 2.99 -13.79 18.00
CA HIS A 30 3.28 -12.35 18.01
C HIS A 30 2.00 -11.52 18.09
N LEU A 31 0.99 -11.89 17.33
CA LEU A 31 -0.26 -11.13 17.25
C LEU A 31 -1.23 -11.48 18.38
N GLY A 32 -1.11 -12.67 18.99
CA GLY A 32 -1.97 -13.13 20.09
C GLY A 32 -1.88 -12.31 21.37
N GLY A 33 -0.81 -11.52 21.56
CA GLY A 33 -0.71 -10.54 22.64
C GLY A 33 -1.51 -9.25 22.40
N ILE A 34 -1.98 -9.03 21.17
CA ILE A 34 -2.62 -7.78 20.71
C ILE A 34 -4.08 -8.04 20.35
N ALA A 35 -4.37 -9.13 19.64
CA ALA A 35 -5.68 -9.44 19.09
C ALA A 35 -5.98 -10.95 19.19
N THR A 36 -7.26 -11.29 19.00
CA THR A 36 -7.66 -12.68 18.77
C THR A 36 -7.29 -13.07 17.34
N VAL A 37 -6.48 -14.13 17.20
CA VAL A 37 -5.92 -14.57 15.92
C VAL A 37 -6.42 -15.96 15.58
N TYR A 38 -6.98 -16.10 14.39
CA TYR A 38 -7.29 -17.37 13.77
C TYR A 38 -6.50 -17.45 12.46
N LEU A 39 -5.59 -18.41 12.37
CA LEU A 39 -4.86 -18.76 11.16
C LEU A 39 -5.03 -20.26 10.93
N ARG A 40 -5.38 -20.65 9.70
CA ARG A 40 -5.52 -22.05 9.33
C ARG A 40 -4.97 -22.28 7.93
N HIS A 41 -3.99 -23.16 7.82
CA HIS A 41 -3.54 -23.68 6.53
C HIS A 41 -4.57 -24.66 5.98
N ASP A 42 -4.98 -24.45 4.74
CA ASP A 42 -5.71 -25.39 3.91
C ASP A 42 -4.75 -25.92 2.83
N GLU A 43 -4.22 -27.12 3.06
CA GLU A 43 -3.29 -27.79 2.16
C GLU A 43 -3.92 -28.13 0.80
N VAL A 44 -5.25 -28.31 0.74
CA VAL A 44 -5.96 -28.66 -0.51
C VAL A 44 -6.13 -27.42 -1.37
N ALA A 45 -6.44 -26.28 -0.74
CA ALA A 45 -6.59 -24.99 -1.42
C ALA A 45 -5.26 -24.25 -1.61
N HIS A 46 -4.16 -24.75 -1.03
CA HIS A 46 -2.85 -24.08 -0.97
C HIS A 46 -2.98 -22.64 -0.46
N ALA A 47 -3.76 -22.46 0.62
CA ALA A 47 -4.11 -21.15 1.13
C ALA A 47 -4.19 -21.12 2.65
N VAL A 48 -3.85 -19.97 3.24
CA VAL A 48 -4.04 -19.69 4.66
C VAL A 48 -5.29 -18.83 4.81
N SER A 49 -6.30 -19.39 5.47
CA SER A 49 -7.44 -18.62 5.95
C SER A 49 -7.07 -17.87 7.21
N LEU A 50 -7.35 -16.57 7.25
CA LEU A 50 -7.02 -15.73 8.39
C LEU A 50 -8.21 -14.88 8.85
N ARG A 51 -8.30 -14.73 10.18
CA ARG A 51 -9.18 -13.77 10.82
C ARG A 51 -8.50 -13.24 12.08
N ILE A 52 -8.30 -11.93 12.14
CA ILE A 52 -7.69 -11.24 13.28
C ILE A 52 -8.69 -10.21 13.77
N SER A 53 -9.00 -10.20 15.06
CA SER A 53 -10.02 -9.27 15.58
C SER A 53 -9.75 -8.86 17.02
N GLY A 54 -10.18 -7.65 17.37
CA GLY A 54 -10.00 -7.09 18.71
C GLY A 54 -10.51 -5.66 18.81
N THR A 55 -10.33 -5.06 19.98
CA THR A 55 -10.53 -3.61 20.18
C THR A 55 -9.16 -2.97 20.25
N LEU A 56 -8.78 -2.24 19.20
CA LEU A 56 -7.40 -1.88 18.92
C LEU A 56 -7.24 -0.38 18.67
N MET A 57 -6.09 0.16 19.08
CA MET A 57 -5.63 1.47 18.63
C MET A 57 -5.20 1.39 17.17
N ARG A 58 -5.19 2.53 16.46
CA ARG A 58 -4.77 2.57 15.06
C ARG A 58 -3.33 2.11 14.85
N ASP A 59 -2.43 2.37 15.81
CA ASP A 59 -1.04 1.89 15.75
C ASP A 59 -0.95 0.36 15.83
N ASP A 60 -1.79 -0.29 16.66
CA ASP A 60 -1.86 -1.75 16.74
C ASP A 60 -2.40 -2.34 15.43
N VAL A 61 -3.39 -1.69 14.82
CA VAL A 61 -3.89 -2.09 13.50
C VAL A 61 -2.77 -2.05 12.46
N ARG A 62 -2.02 -0.93 12.38
CA ARG A 62 -0.89 -0.80 11.45
C ARG A 62 0.18 -1.86 11.70
N TYR A 63 0.46 -2.18 12.96
CA TYR A 63 1.40 -3.23 13.32
C TYR A 63 0.95 -4.61 12.84
N ILE A 64 -0.34 -4.94 13.03
CA ILE A 64 -0.93 -6.20 12.54
C ILE A 64 -0.82 -6.27 11.01
N GLU A 65 -1.25 -5.23 10.30
CA GLU A 65 -1.23 -5.18 8.83
C GLU A 65 0.19 -5.36 8.29
N GLN A 66 1.18 -4.65 8.84
CA GLN A 66 2.60 -4.81 8.47
C GLN A 66 3.13 -6.22 8.75
N ARG A 67 2.67 -6.88 9.82
CA ARG A 67 3.11 -8.24 10.13
C ARG A 67 2.55 -9.25 9.14
N ILE A 68 1.31 -9.06 8.68
CA ILE A 68 0.67 -9.89 7.66
C ILE A 68 1.27 -9.62 6.28
N GLU A 69 1.58 -8.36 5.94
CA GLU A 69 2.34 -8.02 4.73
C GLU A 69 3.67 -8.77 4.69
N ARG A 70 4.48 -8.71 5.76
CA ARG A 70 5.75 -9.43 5.83
C ARG A 70 5.59 -10.94 5.73
N PHE A 71 4.57 -11.50 6.37
CA PHE A 71 4.26 -12.92 6.24
C PHE A 71 3.94 -13.29 4.78
N ALA A 72 3.19 -12.45 4.08
CA ALA A 72 2.85 -12.66 2.69
C ALA A 72 4.05 -12.46 1.75
N GLU A 73 4.96 -11.52 2.03
CA GLU A 73 6.20 -11.37 1.25
C GLU A 73 7.05 -12.64 1.25
N GLU A 74 7.11 -13.33 2.41
CA GLU A 74 7.92 -14.54 2.57
C GLU A 74 7.23 -15.78 2.01
N ASN A 75 5.91 -15.89 2.13
CA ASN A 75 5.20 -17.17 1.95
C ASN A 75 4.09 -17.15 0.91
N ALA A 76 3.69 -15.98 0.40
CA ALA A 76 2.60 -15.92 -0.57
C ALA A 76 3.07 -16.47 -1.91
N ARG A 77 2.19 -17.24 -2.55
CA ARG A 77 2.35 -17.69 -3.94
C ARG A 77 1.82 -16.67 -4.94
N ALA A 78 0.80 -15.91 -4.55
CA ALA A 78 0.15 -14.91 -5.36
C ALA A 78 -0.37 -13.77 -4.48
N ALA A 79 -0.72 -12.66 -5.12
CA ALA A 79 -1.35 -11.54 -4.43
C ALA A 79 -2.74 -11.91 -3.88
N ALA A 80 -3.10 -11.34 -2.73
CA ALA A 80 -4.41 -11.46 -2.13
C ALA A 80 -4.90 -10.11 -1.62
N ILE A 81 -6.22 -9.94 -1.59
CA ILE A 81 -6.89 -8.80 -0.98
C ILE A 81 -7.56 -9.30 0.29
N LEU A 82 -7.18 -8.70 1.42
CA LEU A 82 -7.76 -8.95 2.73
C LEU A 82 -8.68 -7.78 3.09
N LEU A 83 -9.81 -8.08 3.73
CA LEU A 83 -10.75 -7.07 4.20
C LEU A 83 -10.33 -6.61 5.59
N SER A 84 -10.02 -5.32 5.72
CA SER A 84 -9.62 -4.66 6.97
C SER A 84 -10.71 -3.68 7.39
N GLU A 85 -11.38 -3.99 8.49
CA GLU A 85 -12.44 -3.17 9.07
C GLU A 85 -11.99 -2.57 10.38
N TRP A 86 -11.97 -1.24 10.49
CA TRP A 86 -11.67 -0.53 11.73
C TRP A 86 -12.71 0.55 11.96
N ASN A 87 -13.31 0.59 13.16
CA ASN A 87 -14.35 1.59 13.49
C ASN A 87 -15.51 1.63 12.48
N CYS A 88 -15.93 0.47 11.97
CA CYS A 88 -16.95 0.31 10.92
C CYS A 88 -16.56 0.90 9.54
N GLU A 89 -15.31 1.31 9.35
CA GLU A 89 -14.76 1.68 8.06
C GLU A 89 -14.05 0.47 7.44
N THR A 90 -14.55 0.02 6.29
CA THR A 90 -13.96 -1.08 5.53
C THR A 90 -12.92 -0.56 4.57
N SER A 91 -11.77 -1.23 4.53
CA SER A 91 -10.65 -0.98 3.64
C SER A 91 -10.08 -2.30 3.12
N GLU A 92 -9.30 -2.22 2.05
CA GLU A 92 -8.65 -3.36 1.41
C GLU A 92 -7.15 -3.34 1.72
N LEU A 93 -6.64 -4.42 2.28
CA LEU A 93 -5.21 -4.65 2.47
C LEU A 93 -4.72 -5.61 1.39
N VAL A 94 -3.89 -5.11 0.47
CA VAL A 94 -3.33 -5.90 -0.63
C VAL A 94 -1.97 -6.46 -0.21
N VAL A 95 -1.85 -7.79 -0.18
CA VAL A 95 -0.64 -8.50 0.28
C VAL A 95 -0.15 -9.50 -0.77
N GLY A 96 1.08 -10.00 -0.62
CA GLY A 96 1.62 -11.06 -1.50
C GLY A 96 1.92 -10.61 -2.93
N MET A 97 1.82 -9.30 -3.22
CA MET A 97 2.39 -8.74 -4.43
C MET A 97 3.91 -8.73 -4.24
N ASN A 98 4.62 -9.54 -5.00
CA ASN A 98 6.08 -9.45 -5.03
C ASN A 98 6.46 -7.98 -5.35
N TRP A 99 7.52 -7.45 -4.73
CA TRP A 99 7.94 -6.06 -4.89
C TRP A 99 8.04 -5.67 -6.38
N ASP A 100 8.46 -6.62 -7.22
CA ASP A 100 8.53 -6.47 -8.67
C ASP A 100 7.16 -6.20 -9.32
N ALA A 101 6.10 -6.90 -8.89
CA ALA A 101 4.75 -6.68 -9.39
C ALA A 101 4.19 -5.34 -8.91
N GLN A 102 4.47 -4.94 -7.66
CA GLN A 102 4.13 -3.60 -7.19
C GLN A 102 4.87 -2.51 -7.98
N CYS A 103 6.14 -2.74 -8.31
CA CYS A 103 6.93 -1.84 -9.14
C CYS A 103 6.34 -1.72 -10.55
N LEU A 104 5.92 -2.83 -11.16
CA LEU A 104 5.28 -2.84 -12.47
C LEU A 104 3.92 -2.11 -12.48
N ILE A 105 3.10 -2.28 -11.44
CA ILE A 105 1.82 -1.57 -11.33
C ILE A 105 2.04 -0.07 -11.12
N ARG A 106 2.96 0.30 -10.23
CA ARG A 106 3.34 1.71 -10.04
C ARG A 106 3.90 2.32 -11.32
N LEU A 107 4.74 1.58 -12.04
CA LEU A 107 5.28 2.00 -13.33
C LEU A 107 4.17 2.22 -14.36
N GLY A 108 3.20 1.31 -14.46
CA GLY A 108 2.03 1.45 -15.33
C GLY A 108 1.21 2.70 -15.00
N ALA A 109 0.93 2.94 -13.72
CA ALA A 109 0.20 4.14 -13.28
C ALA A 109 0.96 5.44 -13.60
N VAL A 110 2.29 5.46 -13.40
CA VAL A 110 3.15 6.60 -13.75
C VAL A 110 3.18 6.81 -15.26
N GLN A 111 3.26 5.75 -16.06
CA GLN A 111 3.20 5.84 -17.52
C GLN A 111 1.86 6.37 -18.02
N GLU A 112 0.74 6.00 -17.38
CA GLU A 112 -0.57 6.54 -17.70
C GLU A 112 -0.66 8.04 -17.35
N GLN A 113 -0.14 8.45 -16.19
CA GLN A 113 -0.06 9.85 -15.80
C GLN A 113 0.82 10.66 -16.74
N LEU A 114 1.97 10.13 -17.14
CA LEU A 114 2.84 10.74 -18.15
C LEU A 114 2.13 10.81 -19.51
N GLY A 115 1.44 9.74 -19.92
CA GLY A 115 0.64 9.69 -21.13
C GLY A 115 -0.40 10.81 -21.17
N LYS A 116 -1.11 11.03 -20.05
CA LYS A 116 -2.05 12.15 -19.88
C LYS A 116 -1.35 13.51 -20.05
N LEU A 117 -0.17 13.70 -19.47
CA LEU A 117 0.64 14.92 -19.60
C LEU A 117 1.22 15.13 -21.01
N THR A 118 1.41 14.07 -21.79
CA THR A 118 1.90 14.15 -23.18
C THR A 118 0.76 14.20 -24.22
N GLY A 119 -0.50 14.16 -23.77
CA GLY A 119 -1.67 14.31 -24.63
C GLY A 119 -1.69 15.67 -25.33
N ARG A 120 -2.25 15.70 -26.55
CA ARG A 120 -2.24 16.81 -27.54
C ARG A 120 -2.82 18.18 -27.12
N TYR A 121 -3.07 18.39 -25.83
CA TYR A 121 -3.57 19.63 -25.24
C TYR A 121 -2.95 19.96 -23.87
N PHE A 122 -1.95 19.20 -23.42
CA PHE A 122 -1.10 19.62 -22.29
C PHE A 122 0.04 20.48 -22.83
N ASP A 123 -0.32 21.65 -23.35
CA ASP A 123 0.65 22.72 -23.52
C ASP A 123 0.99 23.21 -22.11
N PHE A 124 2.21 22.94 -21.65
CA PHE A 124 2.77 23.79 -20.60
C PHE A 124 2.77 25.21 -21.18
N LEU A 125 1.81 26.03 -20.80
CA LEU A 125 1.82 27.46 -21.05
C LEU A 125 2.95 28.06 -20.22
N LEU A 126 4.18 27.90 -20.72
CA LEU A 126 5.33 28.64 -20.26
C LEU A 126 5.12 30.08 -20.72
N ARG A 127 4.41 30.86 -19.90
CA ARG A 127 4.29 32.30 -20.13
C ARG A 127 5.61 32.93 -19.74
N LEU A 128 6.48 33.14 -20.73
CA LEU A 128 7.70 33.93 -20.57
C LEU A 128 7.27 35.40 -20.41
N GLU A 129 7.20 35.84 -19.16
CA GLU A 129 7.00 37.25 -18.85
C GLU A 129 8.36 37.95 -18.70
N PRO A 130 8.51 39.19 -19.19
CA PRO A 130 9.69 40.00 -18.89
C PRO A 130 9.80 40.20 -17.37
N PRO A 131 11.01 40.41 -16.82
CA PRO A 131 11.26 40.47 -15.37
C PRO A 131 10.41 41.54 -14.63
N ASP A 132 9.96 42.57 -15.34
CA ASP A 132 9.14 43.67 -14.81
C ASP A 132 7.62 43.48 -15.00
N ALA A 133 7.17 42.33 -15.51
CA ALA A 133 5.75 42.07 -15.68
C ALA A 133 5.07 41.82 -14.33
N PRO A 134 3.83 42.31 -14.14
CA PRO A 134 3.06 41.99 -12.95
C PRO A 134 2.70 40.49 -12.96
N ALA A 135 3.03 39.77 -11.89
CA ALA A 135 2.78 38.33 -11.79
C ALA A 135 1.27 38.02 -11.89
N HIS A 136 0.88 37.22 -12.88
CA HIS A 136 -0.49 36.73 -13.01
C HIS A 136 -0.58 35.29 -12.48
N GLY A 137 -1.08 35.14 -11.24
CA GLY A 137 -1.25 33.83 -10.59
C GLY A 137 -0.04 33.40 -9.76
N SER A 138 -0.12 32.20 -9.17
CA SER A 138 0.97 31.63 -8.36
C SER A 138 1.96 30.87 -9.27
N PRO A 139 3.23 31.30 -9.36
CA PRO A 139 4.22 30.61 -10.19
C PRO A 139 4.57 29.24 -9.60
N LEU A 140 4.56 28.20 -10.44
CA LEU A 140 4.98 26.84 -10.06
C LEU A 140 6.51 26.67 -10.08
N LEU A 141 7.20 27.40 -10.95
CA LEU A 141 8.65 27.37 -11.12
C LEU A 141 9.11 28.69 -11.75
N CYS A 142 10.14 29.33 -11.21
CA CYS A 142 10.75 30.52 -11.80
C CYS A 142 12.17 30.19 -12.24
N VAL A 143 12.49 30.41 -13.52
CA VAL A 143 13.81 30.10 -14.10
C VAL A 143 14.39 31.39 -14.67
N SER A 144 15.52 31.84 -14.12
CA SER A 144 16.29 32.97 -14.66
C SER A 144 17.33 32.48 -15.65
N VAL A 145 17.29 32.99 -16.89
CA VAL A 145 18.34 32.72 -17.88
C VAL A 145 19.48 33.70 -17.66
N GLY A 146 20.63 33.20 -17.20
CA GLY A 146 21.85 34.01 -17.14
C GLY A 146 22.42 34.17 -18.54
N THR A 147 22.48 35.41 -19.03
CA THR A 147 23.25 35.72 -20.25
C THR A 147 24.72 35.82 -19.86
N SER A 148 25.51 34.81 -20.19
CA SER A 148 26.97 34.93 -20.19
C SER A 148 27.36 35.88 -21.32
N ASN A 149 27.70 37.12 -20.98
CA ASN A 149 28.30 38.07 -21.92
C ASN A 149 29.77 37.70 -22.12
N GLU A 150 30.12 37.22 -23.31
CA GLU A 150 31.43 37.49 -23.94
C GLU A 150 31.29 38.70 -24.87
#